data_AF-A0A969E5L0-F1
#
_entry.id   AF-A0A969E5L0-F1
#
_cell.length_a   1.000
_cell.length_b   1.000
_cell.length_c   1.000
_cell.angle_alpha   90.00
_cell.angle_beta   90.00
_cell.angle_gamma   90.00
#
_symmetry.space_group_name_H-M   'P 1'
#
loop_
_entity.id
_entity.type
_entity.pdbx_description
1 polymer ?
#
loop_
_entity_poly.entity_id
_entity_poly.type
_entity_poly.pdbx_seq_one_letter_code
_entity_poly.pdbx_strand_id
1 'polypeptide(L)'
;MAIRFSEEMIGTQFHPEADAEGMLAYFQEPERREHIIKEHGAERYAQMLADLEEDDKIELTHRTILPNFLKDAMDSFKRRLVIA
;
A
#
# COMPACT_ATOMS: atom_id res chain seq x y z
N MET A 1 -3.23 7.20 -7.55
CA MET A 1 -2.52 7.77 -8.71
C MET A 1 -1.05 7.36 -8.66
N ALA A 2 -0.51 6.90 -9.79
CA ALA A 2 0.91 6.59 -9.95
C ALA A 2 1.40 7.14 -11.29
N ILE A 3 2.67 7.52 -11.36
CA ILE A 3 3.34 8.01 -12.57
C ILE A 3 4.65 7.25 -12.74
N ARG A 4 4.90 6.74 -13.95
CA ARG A 4 6.21 6.21 -14.32
C ARG A 4 7.02 7.31 -14.99
N PHE A 5 8.16 7.65 -14.41
CA PHE A 5 9.09 8.67 -14.95
C PHE A 5 10.13 8.05 -15.88
N SER A 6 10.57 6.83 -15.58
CA SER A 6 11.46 6.03 -16.43
C SER A 6 11.21 4.54 -16.22
N GLU A 7 11.95 3.69 -16.92
CA GLU A 7 11.95 2.24 -16.67
C GLU A 7 12.28 1.92 -15.20
N GLU A 8 13.22 2.66 -14.61
CA GLU A 8 13.70 2.46 -13.24
C GLU A 8 12.98 3.32 -12.17
N MET A 9 12.14 4.29 -12.55
CA MET A 9 11.55 5.24 -11.60
C MET A 9 10.03 5.33 -11.73
N ILE A 10 9.34 5.05 -10.62
CA ILE A 10 7.89 5.17 -10.46
C ILE A 10 7.62 6.01 -9.21
N GLY A 11 6.68 6.95 -9.29
CA GLY A 11 6.14 7.67 -8.15
C GLY A 11 4.69 7.29 -7.87
N THR A 12 4.35 7.08 -6.60
CA THR A 12 2.98 6.85 -6.14
C THR A 12 2.54 7.98 -5.22
N GLN A 13 1.28 8.41 -5.33
CA GLN A 13 0.68 9.33 -4.35
C GLN A 13 0.13 8.57 -3.13
N PHE A 14 -0.19 7.29 -3.31
CA PHE A 14 -0.63 6.39 -2.26
C PHE A 14 0.57 5.64 -1.65
N HIS A 15 0.29 4.90 -0.58
CA HIS A 15 1.25 4.09 0.17
C HIS A 15 1.18 2.62 -0.25
N PRO A 16 1.88 2.19 -1.32
CA PRO A 16 1.93 0.78 -1.71
C PRO A 16 2.60 -0.12 -0.65
N GLU A 17 3.24 0.46 0.36
CA GLU A 17 3.81 -0.22 1.52
C GLU A 17 2.78 -0.55 2.60
N ALA A 18 1.61 0.10 2.58
CA ALA A 18 0.60 -0.07 3.63
C ALA A 18 0.09 -1.52 3.65
N ASP A 19 0.07 -2.10 4.84
CA ASP A 19 -0.41 -3.45 5.13
C ASP A 19 -1.77 -3.38 5.81
N ALA A 20 -2.76 -4.10 5.29
CA ALA A 20 -4.14 -4.02 5.78
C ALA A 20 -4.27 -4.55 7.22
N GLU A 21 -3.56 -5.64 7.54
CA GLU A 21 -3.59 -6.27 8.86
C GLU A 21 -3.02 -5.35 9.95
N GLY A 22 -1.83 -4.79 9.71
CA GLY A 22 -1.18 -3.85 10.61
C GLY A 22 -1.99 -2.56 10.80
N MET A 23 -2.61 -2.05 9.73
CA MET A 23 -3.50 -0.88 9.82
C MET A 23 -4.77 -1.16 10.62
N LEU A 24 -5.36 -2.34 10.47
CA LEU A 24 -6.53 -2.76 11.24
C LEU A 24 -6.22 -2.79 12.74
N ALA A 25 -5.12 -3.44 13.12
CA ALA A 25 -4.68 -3.49 14.52
C ALA A 25 -4.45 -2.07 15.08
N TYR A 26 -3.78 -1.21 14.31
CA TYR A 26 -3.51 0.18 14.69
C TYR A 26 -4.78 1.02 14.88
N PHE A 27 -5.78 0.88 14.00
CA PHE A 27 -7.04 1.63 14.10
C PHE A 27 -7.98 1.10 15.20
N GLN A 28 -7.76 -0.12 15.68
CA GLN A 28 -8.51 -0.68 16.80
C GLN A 28 -7.96 -0.26 18.18
N GLU A 29 -6.75 0.30 18.25
CA GLU A 29 -6.20 0.85 19.49
C GLU A 29 -7.15 1.93 20.07
N PRO A 30 -7.54 1.87 21.35
CA PRO A 30 -8.58 2.74 21.92
C PRO A 30 -8.30 4.24 21.71
N GLU A 31 -7.07 4.67 21.96
CA GLU A 31 -6.66 6.07 21.78
C GLU A 31 -6.78 6.51 20.31
N ARG A 32 -6.39 5.64 19.38
CA ARG A 32 -6.47 5.90 17.93
C ARG A 32 -7.89 5.93 17.44
N ARG A 33 -8.71 4.95 17.86
CA ARG A 33 -10.13 4.91 17.55
C ARG A 33 -10.84 6.18 18.02
N GLU A 34 -10.65 6.57 19.28
CA GLU A 34 -11.27 7.78 19.84
C GLU A 34 -10.84 9.04 19.07
N HIS A 35 -9.55 9.14 18.75
CA HIS A 35 -9.02 10.24 17.96
C HIS A 35 -9.63 10.31 16.56
N ILE A 36 -9.67 9.18 15.83
CA ILE A 36 -10.23 9.10 14.47
C ILE A 36 -11.73 9.42 14.49
N ILE A 37 -12.49 8.89 15.45
CA ILE A 37 -13.92 9.19 15.58
C ILE A 37 -14.15 10.68 15.88
N LYS A 38 -13.30 11.29 16.71
CA LYS A 38 -13.39 12.72 17.03
C LYS A 38 -13.11 13.62 15.82
N GLU A 39 -12.15 13.25 14.97
CA GLU A 39 -11.75 14.07 13.81
C GLU A 39 -12.61 13.81 12.56
N HIS A 40 -12.98 12.55 12.32
CA HIS A 40 -13.60 12.12 11.07
C HIS A 40 -15.04 11.60 11.24
N GLY A 41 -15.49 11.37 12.48
CA GLY A 41 -16.81 10.82 12.78
C GLY A 41 -16.84 9.29 12.80
N ALA A 42 -17.84 8.74 13.51
CA ALA A 42 -18.00 7.30 13.70
C ALA A 42 -18.33 6.55 12.39
N GLU A 43 -19.13 7.16 11.50
CA GLU A 43 -19.44 6.57 10.19
C GLU A 43 -18.20 6.42 9.32
N ARG A 44 -17.33 7.44 9.31
CA ARG A 44 -16.09 7.40 8.53
C ARG A 44 -15.12 6.36 9.08
N TYR A 45 -15.01 6.25 10.41
CA TYR A 45 -14.22 5.20 11.05
C TYR A 45 -14.71 3.80 10.65
N ALA A 46 -16.01 3.55 10.70
CA ALA A 46 -16.58 2.26 10.30
C ALA A 46 -16.28 1.94 8.83
N GLN A 47 -16.40 2.92 7.94
CA GLN A 47 -16.04 2.75 6.53
C GLN A 47 -14.55 2.44 6.35
N MET A 48 -13.66 3.10 7.08
CA MET A 48 -12.22 2.85 7.01
C MET A 48 -11.87 1.41 7.43
N LEU A 49 -12.55 0.86 8.45
CA LEU A 49 -12.38 -0.53 8.85
C LEU A 49 -12.89 -1.50 7.77
N ALA A 50 -14.07 -1.23 7.21
CA ALA A 50 -14.63 -2.05 6.13
C ALA A 50 -13.72 -2.04 4.89
N ASP A 51 -13.16 -0.88 4.53
CA ASP A 51 -12.23 -0.73 3.41
C ASP A 51 -10.94 -1.55 3.58
N LEU A 52 -10.52 -1.84 4.82
CA LEU A 52 -9.35 -2.66 5.11
C LEU A 52 -9.59 -4.16 4.91
N GLU A 53 -10.85 -4.61 4.97
CA GLU A 53 -11.22 -6.01 4.73
C GLU A 53 -11.42 -6.33 3.23
N GLU A 54 -11.46 -5.29 2.39
CA GLU A 54 -11.61 -5.44 0.93
C GLU A 54 -10.26 -5.73 0.25
N ASP A 55 -10.12 -6.98 -0.22
CA ASP A 55 -8.93 -7.52 -0.86
C ASP A 55 -8.42 -6.70 -2.07
N ASP A 56 -9.32 -6.04 -2.79
CA ASP A 56 -9.04 -5.27 -4.01
C ASP A 56 -8.59 -3.82 -3.73
N LYS A 57 -8.45 -3.44 -2.46
CA LYS A 57 -7.97 -2.10 -2.02
C LYS A 57 -6.51 -2.12 -1.57
N ILE A 58 -6.25 -1.88 -0.29
CA ILE A 58 -4.90 -1.70 0.27
C ILE A 58 -4.07 -2.96 0.03
N GLU A 59 -4.65 -4.12 0.32
CA GLU A 59 -3.99 -5.41 0.20
C GLU A 59 -3.58 -5.74 -1.25
N LEU A 60 -4.37 -5.33 -2.24
CA LEU A 60 -4.00 -5.48 -3.65
C LEU A 60 -2.72 -4.70 -3.97
N THR A 61 -2.62 -3.44 -3.52
CA THR A 61 -1.43 -2.63 -3.78
C THR A 61 -0.21 -3.13 -3.01
N HIS A 62 -0.40 -3.57 -1.76
CA HIS A 62 0.64 -4.15 -0.91
C HIS A 62 1.31 -5.35 -1.56
N ARG A 63 0.50 -6.32 -2.00
CA ARG A 63 0.99 -7.57 -2.60
C ARG A 63 1.56 -7.40 -4.02
N THR A 64 1.29 -6.28 -4.68
CA THR A 64 1.56 -6.13 -6.13
C THR A 64 2.66 -5.14 -6.43
N ILE A 65 2.62 -3.92 -5.89
CA ILE A 65 3.42 -2.82 -6.43
C ILE A 65 4.91 -2.98 -6.09
N LEU A 66 5.26 -3.02 -4.80
CA LEU A 66 6.65 -3.15 -4.38
C LEU A 66 7.26 -4.51 -4.76
N PRO A 67 6.57 -5.66 -4.56
CA PRO A 67 7.12 -6.95 -4.92
C PRO A 67 7.44 -7.08 -6.42
N ASN A 68 6.54 -6.63 -7.29
CA ASN A 68 6.77 -6.71 -8.73
C ASN A 68 7.80 -5.69 -9.20
N PHE A 69 7.83 -4.48 -8.63
CA PHE A 69 8.88 -3.50 -8.94
C PHE A 69 10.28 -4.07 -8.65
N LEU A 70 10.48 -4.71 -7.50
CA LEU A 70 11.75 -5.34 -7.14
C LEU A 70 12.08 -6.53 -8.04
N LYS A 71 11.09 -7.37 -8.34
CA LYS A 71 11.26 -8.51 -9.26
C LYS A 71 11.69 -8.03 -10.66
N ASP A 72 11.02 -7.02 -11.20
CA ASP A 72 11.31 -6.46 -12.52
C ASP A 72 12.73 -5.85 -12.55
N ALA A 73 13.12 -5.15 -11.49
CA ALA A 73 14.47 -4.61 -11.34
C ALA A 73 15.54 -5.72 -11.32
N MET A 74 15.30 -6.80 -10.56
CA MET A 74 16.20 -7.95 -10.51
C MET A 74 16.32 -8.66 -11.86
N ASP A 75 15.19 -8.84 -12.56
CA ASP A 75 15.17 -9.51 -13.86
C ASP A 75 15.85 -8.65 -14.93
N SER A 76 15.66 -7.33 -14.89
CA SER A 76 16.38 -6.37 -15.74
C SER A 76 17.89 -6.44 -15.51
N PHE A 77 18.32 -6.47 -14.25
CA PHE A 77 19.72 -6.60 -13.87
C PHE A 77 20.34 -7.90 -14.40
N LYS A 78 19.66 -9.05 -14.23
CA LYS A 78 20.12 -10.34 -14.74
C LYS A 78 20.25 -10.34 -16.27
N ARG A 79 19.28 -9.77 -17.00
CA ARG A 79 19.36 -9.66 -18.47
C ARG A 79 20.59 -8.86 -18.92
N ARG A 80 20.91 -7.75 -18.23
CA ARG A 80 22.10 -6.94 -18.52
C ARG A 80 23.40 -7.72 -18.29
N LEU A 81 23.46 -8.57 -17.26
CA LEU A 81 24.63 -9.42 -16.97
C LEU A 81 24.88 -10.51 -18.01
N VAL A 82 23.84 -11.07 -18.63
CA VAL A 82 23.97 -12.16 -19.63
C VAL A 82 24.43 -11.64 -21.00
N ILE A 83 24.28 -10.34 -21.26
CA ILE A 83 24.62 -9.69 -22.53
C ILE A 83 26.01 -9.03 -22.48
N ALA A 84 26.62 -8.89 -21.28
CA ALA A 84 27.97 -8.36 -21.06
C ALA A 84 29.01 -9.47 -21.05
#